data_AF-A0A388LD22-F1
#
_entry.id   AF-A0A388LD22-F1
#
_cell.length_a   1.000
_cell.length_b   1.000
_cell.length_c   1.000
_cell.angle_alpha   90.00
_cell.angle_beta   90.00
_cell.angle_gamma   90.00
#
_symmetry.space_group_name_H-M   'P 1'
#
loop_
_entity.id
_entity.type
_entity.pdbx_description
1 polymer ?
#
loop_
_entity_poly.entity_id
_entity_poly.type
_entity_poly.pdbx_seq_one_letter_code
_entity_poly.pdbx_strand_id
1 'polypeptide(L)'
;MQKVFDEQCLKKEEKARREQEKKKALECEQAEKERQKAKKSRAEKVRRLAGEKRREAEIEAERRAKMKKNKDIHLAVRLNKIEDNWFERLNQVVGRLYTTTMDKGKCKVVHQSENNSTFDDSEKSDTSIAQELNERTGRLCISEKRKRGQEHVFKDSPPMEQPPRRTPKSGILKPVQLSTRITRSKSKKATSRAPVVKTSVKTPFSVMKTPKLAKKTPQHVRVYTPVTRGALERLRYRNKMIDDLKHMDAVELQRICKEDGYDCQSISLITE
;
A
#
# COMPACT_ATOMS: atom_id res chain seq x y z
N MET A 1 -79.23 -11.14 -50.99
CA MET A 1 -78.72 -9.77 -50.75
C MET A 1 -78.03 -9.65 -49.39
N GLN A 2 -78.66 -10.04 -48.26
CA GLN A 2 -78.08 -9.93 -46.90
C GLN A 2 -76.67 -10.57 -46.75
N LYS A 3 -76.51 -11.83 -47.19
CA LYS A 3 -75.24 -12.59 -47.06
C LYS A 3 -74.03 -11.92 -47.73
N VAL A 4 -74.25 -11.19 -48.83
CA VAL A 4 -73.18 -10.49 -49.57
C VAL A 4 -72.72 -9.24 -48.82
N PHE A 5 -73.65 -8.56 -48.13
CA PHE A 5 -73.34 -7.41 -47.28
C PHE A 5 -72.55 -7.82 -46.03
N ASP A 6 -72.95 -8.90 -45.38
CA ASP A 6 -72.25 -9.41 -44.18
C ASP A 6 -70.81 -9.80 -44.49
N GLU A 7 -70.56 -10.45 -45.63
CA GLU A 7 -69.22 -10.82 -46.07
C GLU A 7 -68.33 -9.59 -46.38
N GLN A 8 -68.91 -8.52 -46.93
CA GLN A 8 -68.20 -7.26 -47.15
C GLN A 8 -67.86 -6.54 -45.84
N CYS A 9 -68.76 -6.58 -44.84
CA CYS A 9 -68.50 -6.04 -43.51
C CYS A 9 -67.36 -6.78 -42.80
N LEU A 10 -67.36 -8.12 -42.82
CA LEU A 10 -66.29 -8.93 -42.24
C LEU A 10 -64.93 -8.67 -42.89
N LYS A 11 -64.87 -8.53 -44.23
CA LYS A 11 -63.63 -8.19 -44.95
C LYS A 11 -63.09 -6.80 -44.59
N LYS A 12 -63.96 -5.83 -44.33
CA LYS A 12 -63.56 -4.47 -43.89
C LYS A 12 -63.06 -4.48 -42.45
N GLU A 13 -63.74 -5.20 -41.56
CA GLU A 13 -63.34 -5.34 -40.16
C GLU A 13 -61.99 -6.07 -40.03
N GLU A 14 -61.77 -7.13 -40.82
CA GLU A 14 -60.49 -7.85 -40.83
C GLU A 14 -59.34 -6.96 -41.32
N LYS A 15 -59.55 -6.16 -42.37
CA LYS A 15 -58.56 -5.18 -42.85
C LYS A 15 -58.24 -4.13 -41.79
N ALA A 16 -59.26 -3.60 -41.12
CA ALA A 16 -59.09 -2.63 -40.03
C ALA A 16 -58.28 -3.23 -38.86
N ARG A 17 -58.56 -4.50 -38.49
CA ARG A 17 -57.81 -5.20 -37.44
C ARG A 17 -56.34 -5.38 -37.82
N ARG A 18 -56.06 -5.81 -39.06
CA ARG A 18 -54.68 -5.98 -39.58
C ARG A 18 -53.91 -4.66 -39.64
N GLU A 19 -54.57 -3.55 -40.00
CA GLU A 19 -53.93 -2.23 -39.98
C GLU A 19 -53.64 -1.73 -38.56
N GLN A 20 -54.56 -1.95 -37.61
CA GLN A 20 -54.34 -1.59 -36.21
C GLN A 20 -53.20 -2.42 -35.59
N GLU A 21 -53.12 -3.71 -35.92
CA GLU A 21 -52.04 -4.58 -35.46
C GLU A 21 -50.68 -4.14 -36.02
N LYS A 22 -50.59 -3.77 -37.30
CA LYS A 22 -49.37 -3.21 -37.90
C LYS A 22 -48.94 -1.89 -37.25
N LYS A 23 -49.89 -0.99 -36.96
CA LYS A 23 -49.60 0.28 -36.25
C LYS A 23 -49.07 0.02 -34.84
N LYS A 24 -49.70 -0.89 -34.08
CA LYS A 24 -49.25 -1.29 -32.75
C LYS A 24 -47.88 -1.97 -32.77
N ALA A 25 -47.60 -2.81 -33.78
CA ALA A 25 -46.30 -3.46 -33.94
C ALA A 25 -45.18 -2.44 -34.18
N LEU A 26 -45.42 -1.45 -35.04
CA LEU A 26 -44.46 -0.36 -35.30
C LEU A 26 -44.21 0.51 -34.06
N GLU A 27 -45.26 0.84 -33.30
CA GLU A 27 -45.13 1.59 -32.05
C GLU A 27 -44.34 0.82 -31.00
N CYS A 28 -44.60 -0.48 -30.83
CA CYS A 28 -43.83 -1.36 -29.95
C CYS A 28 -42.34 -1.43 -30.36
N GLU A 29 -42.04 -1.52 -31.65
CA GLU A 29 -40.65 -1.55 -32.14
C GLU A 29 -39.93 -0.22 -31.89
N GLN A 30 -40.62 0.92 -32.08
CA GLN A 30 -40.07 2.24 -31.78
C GLN A 30 -39.80 2.41 -30.28
N ALA A 31 -40.76 2.03 -29.43
CA ALA A 31 -40.60 2.06 -27.98
C ALA A 31 -39.44 1.17 -27.50
N GLU A 32 -39.24 0.01 -28.14
CA GLU A 32 -38.09 -0.85 -27.82
C GLU A 32 -36.76 -0.22 -28.23
N LYS A 33 -36.67 0.37 -29.44
CA LYS A 33 -35.48 1.09 -29.90
C LYS A 33 -35.12 2.25 -28.97
N GLU A 34 -36.10 3.01 -28.49
CA GLU A 34 -35.87 4.08 -27.50
C GLU A 34 -35.39 3.53 -26.17
N ARG A 35 -35.99 2.44 -25.68
CA ARG A 35 -35.55 1.77 -24.45
C ARG A 35 -34.12 1.24 -24.58
N GLN A 36 -33.74 0.71 -25.74
CA GLN A 36 -32.38 0.28 -26.02
C GLN A 36 -31.39 1.46 -26.08
N LYS A 37 -31.75 2.58 -26.72
CA LYS A 37 -30.93 3.81 -26.73
C LYS A 37 -30.74 4.37 -25.32
N ALA A 38 -31.80 4.42 -24.51
CA ALA A 38 -31.73 4.86 -23.11
C ALA A 38 -30.85 3.92 -22.25
N LYS A 39 -30.90 2.60 -22.47
CA LYS A 39 -29.99 1.65 -21.81
C LYS A 39 -28.54 1.87 -22.22
N LYS A 40 -28.27 2.08 -23.51
CA LYS A 40 -26.91 2.35 -24.03
C LYS A 40 -26.33 3.65 -23.45
N SER A 41 -27.09 4.73 -23.44
CA SER A 41 -26.63 6.01 -22.89
C SER A 41 -26.39 5.95 -21.38
N ARG A 42 -27.25 5.23 -20.62
CA ARG A 42 -27.00 4.96 -19.19
C ARG A 42 -25.73 4.14 -18.97
N ALA A 43 -25.54 3.07 -19.75
CA ALA A 43 -24.34 2.23 -19.66
C ALA A 43 -23.06 3.01 -20.00
N GLU A 44 -23.12 3.91 -20.99
CA GLU A 44 -22.00 4.78 -21.35
C GLU A 44 -21.66 5.78 -20.24
N LYS A 45 -22.66 6.45 -19.65
CA LYS A 45 -22.45 7.35 -18.51
C LYS A 45 -21.78 6.62 -17.34
N VAL A 46 -22.22 5.40 -17.02
CA VAL A 46 -21.60 4.57 -15.98
C VAL A 46 -20.14 4.22 -16.34
N ARG A 47 -19.85 3.90 -17.61
CA ARG A 47 -18.48 3.64 -18.07
C ARG A 47 -17.59 4.88 -17.98
N ARG A 48 -18.09 6.06 -18.34
CA ARG A 48 -17.35 7.33 -18.24
C ARG A 48 -17.00 7.65 -16.78
N LEU A 49 -17.98 7.58 -15.89
CA LEU A 49 -17.77 7.77 -14.44
C LEU A 49 -16.80 6.75 -13.84
N ALA A 50 -16.88 5.48 -14.27
CA ALA A 50 -15.94 4.45 -13.83
C ALA A 50 -14.52 4.69 -14.36
N GLY A 51 -14.38 5.26 -15.56
CA GLY A 51 -13.10 5.66 -16.15
C GLY A 51 -12.46 6.83 -15.40
N GLU A 52 -13.25 7.84 -15.07
CA GLU A 52 -12.81 9.02 -14.29
C GLU A 52 -12.30 8.62 -12.90
N LYS A 53 -13.07 7.83 -12.15
CA LYS A 53 -12.64 7.30 -10.84
C LYS A 53 -11.35 6.49 -10.90
N ARG A 54 -11.10 5.78 -12.01
CA ARG A 54 -9.84 5.04 -12.21
C ARG A 54 -8.66 5.97 -12.40
N ARG A 55 -8.83 7.05 -13.18
CA ARG A 55 -7.79 8.06 -13.38
C ARG A 55 -7.48 8.80 -12.08
N GLU A 56 -8.50 9.17 -11.31
CA GLU A 56 -8.31 9.77 -9.98
C GLU A 56 -7.55 8.84 -9.03
N ALA A 57 -7.91 7.55 -9.00
CA ALA A 57 -7.21 6.56 -8.19
C ALA A 57 -5.75 6.36 -8.63
N GLU A 58 -5.47 6.46 -9.93
CA GLU A 58 -4.11 6.36 -10.48
C GLU A 58 -3.25 7.58 -10.10
N ILE A 59 -3.80 8.80 -10.21
CA ILE A 59 -3.13 10.03 -9.77
C ILE A 59 -2.86 10.00 -8.25
N GLU A 60 -3.82 9.53 -7.45
CA GLU A 60 -3.62 9.37 -6.00
C GLU A 60 -2.55 8.32 -5.69
N ALA A 61 -2.53 7.19 -6.41
CA ALA A 61 -1.52 6.15 -6.27
C ALA A 61 -0.12 6.67 -6.63
N GLU A 62 0.01 7.47 -7.69
CA GLU A 62 1.26 8.12 -8.08
C GLU A 62 1.75 9.09 -6.98
N ARG A 63 0.85 9.93 -6.45
CA ARG A 63 1.17 10.83 -5.33
C ARG A 63 1.67 10.04 -4.11
N ARG A 64 1.02 8.92 -3.77
CA ARG A 64 1.48 8.04 -2.67
C ARG A 64 2.85 7.43 -2.96
N ALA A 65 3.10 6.99 -4.19
CA ALA A 65 4.40 6.44 -4.59
C ALA A 65 5.51 7.50 -4.49
N LYS A 66 5.26 8.73 -4.93
CA LYS A 66 6.19 9.87 -4.78
C LYS A 66 6.50 10.15 -3.31
N MET A 67 5.47 10.23 -2.46
CA MET A 67 5.66 10.41 -1.01
C MET A 67 6.44 9.25 -0.37
N LYS A 68 6.25 8.01 -0.85
CA LYS A 68 7.02 6.85 -0.39
C LYS A 68 8.50 6.98 -0.77
N LYS A 69 8.80 7.33 -2.03
CA LYS A 69 10.18 7.57 -2.49
C LYS A 69 10.87 8.67 -1.69
N ASN A 70 10.20 9.80 -1.45
CA ASN A 70 10.77 10.88 -0.65
C ASN A 70 11.11 10.45 0.78
N LYS A 71 10.24 9.64 1.40
CA LYS A 71 10.51 9.08 2.73
C LYS A 71 11.69 8.10 2.72
N ASP A 72 11.79 7.29 1.68
CA ASP A 72 12.87 6.32 1.51
C ASP A 72 14.22 7.02 1.35
N ILE A 73 14.29 8.05 0.49
CA ILE A 73 15.47 8.91 0.34
C ILE A 73 15.87 9.55 1.66
N HIS A 74 14.90 10.10 2.42
CA HIS A 74 15.19 10.71 3.72
C HIS A 74 15.72 9.69 4.75
N LEU A 75 15.22 8.45 4.72
CA LEU A 75 15.74 7.37 5.56
C LEU A 75 17.17 6.99 5.15
N ALA A 76 17.44 6.86 3.85
CA ALA A 76 18.78 6.57 3.33
C ALA A 76 19.80 7.65 3.75
N VAL A 77 19.46 8.93 3.58
CA VAL A 77 20.33 10.04 4.01
C VAL A 77 20.61 10.00 5.52
N ARG A 78 19.59 9.68 6.33
CA ARG A 78 19.78 9.53 7.78
C ARG A 78 20.65 8.34 8.16
N LEU A 79 20.51 7.22 7.46
CA LEU A 79 21.32 6.02 7.69
C LEU A 79 22.78 6.29 7.32
N ASN A 80 23.05 6.88 6.16
CA ASN A 80 24.40 7.26 5.75
C ASN A 80 25.06 8.18 6.79
N LYS A 81 24.33 9.19 7.29
CA LYS A 81 24.84 10.06 8.35
C LYS A 81 25.17 9.32 9.65
N ILE A 82 24.42 8.27 10.00
CA ILE A 82 24.71 7.44 11.17
C ILE A 82 25.95 6.57 10.92
N GLU A 83 26.09 6.01 9.72
CA GLU A 83 27.25 5.24 9.30
C GLU A 83 28.52 6.09 9.33
N ASP A 84 28.50 7.28 8.72
CA ASP A 84 29.63 8.22 8.72
C ASP A 84 30.05 8.58 10.15
N ASN A 85 29.10 8.95 11.00
CA ASN A 85 29.36 9.24 12.42
C ASN A 85 29.95 8.04 13.17
N TRP A 86 29.53 6.81 12.81
CA TRP A 86 30.06 5.60 13.40
C TRP A 86 31.50 5.33 12.93
N PHE A 87 31.79 5.50 11.63
CA PHE A 87 33.13 5.39 11.08
C PHE A 87 34.10 6.43 11.67
N GLU A 88 33.65 7.68 11.84
CA GLU A 88 34.44 8.73 12.49
C GLU A 88 34.81 8.34 13.94
N ARG A 89 33.83 7.86 14.73
CA ARG A 89 34.07 7.40 16.11
C ARG A 89 35.00 6.19 16.15
N LEU A 90 34.80 5.24 15.24
CA LEU A 90 35.65 4.07 15.13
C LEU A 90 37.10 4.49 14.81
N ASN A 91 37.30 5.35 13.82
CA ASN A 91 38.62 5.88 13.46
C ASN A 91 39.26 6.69 14.60
N GLN A 92 38.49 7.41 15.40
CA GLN A 92 39.03 8.11 16.58
C GLN A 92 39.53 7.15 17.66
N VAL A 93 38.80 6.07 17.93
CA VAL A 93 39.19 5.06 18.93
C VAL A 93 40.34 4.20 18.43
N VAL A 94 40.21 3.67 17.22
CA VAL A 94 41.16 2.74 16.60
C VAL A 94 42.41 3.47 16.13
N GLY A 95 42.28 4.65 15.53
CA GLY A 95 43.40 5.47 15.09
C GLY A 95 44.33 5.85 16.24
N ARG A 96 43.79 6.17 17.42
CA ARG A 96 44.60 6.41 18.64
C ARG A 96 45.35 5.15 19.09
N LEU A 97 44.75 3.97 18.96
CA LEU A 97 45.45 2.72 19.30
C LEU A 97 46.60 2.47 18.33
N TYR A 98 46.40 2.64 17.02
CA TYR A 98 47.45 2.44 16.03
C TYR A 98 48.63 3.40 16.18
N THR A 99 48.39 4.69 16.45
CA THR A 99 49.48 5.65 16.65
C THR A 99 50.35 5.29 17.86
N THR A 100 49.76 4.84 18.96
CA THR A 100 50.53 4.45 20.17
C THR A 100 51.34 3.16 20.01
N THR A 101 50.98 2.28 19.09
CA THR A 101 51.70 1.02 18.84
C THR A 101 52.87 1.16 17.87
N MET A 102 52.91 2.20 17.04
CA MET A 102 53.99 2.43 16.08
C MET A 102 55.25 3.06 16.71
N ASP A 103 55.10 3.80 17.82
CA ASP A 103 56.23 4.43 18.50
C ASP A 103 57.04 3.48 19.39
N LYS A 104 56.54 2.26 19.62
CA LYS A 104 57.29 1.19 20.30
C LYS A 104 57.93 0.30 19.24
N GLY A 105 59.05 0.79 18.70
CA GLY A 105 59.86 0.12 17.69
C GLY A 105 60.00 -1.39 17.94
N LYS A 106 59.70 -2.19 16.92
CA LYS A 106 60.15 -3.58 16.85
C LYS A 106 61.15 -3.71 15.72
N CYS A 107 62.27 -4.32 16.10
CA CYS A 107 63.37 -4.82 15.28
C CYS A 107 62.94 -5.19 13.86
N LYS A 108 63.74 -4.75 12.89
CA LYS A 108 63.81 -5.29 11.52
C LYS A 108 63.55 -6.81 11.56
N VAL A 109 62.37 -7.25 11.15
CA VAL A 109 62.17 -8.60 10.64
C VAL A 109 61.89 -8.41 9.16
N VAL A 110 62.96 -8.60 8.39
CA VAL A 110 62.98 -8.61 6.94
C VAL A 110 62.23 -9.87 6.50
N HIS A 111 60.99 -9.73 6.05
CA HIS A 111 60.37 -10.73 5.21
C HIS A 111 60.40 -10.24 3.77
N GLN A 112 61.30 -10.84 3.00
CA GLN A 112 61.25 -10.82 1.55
C GLN A 112 59.98 -11.56 1.13
N SER A 113 59.06 -10.86 0.49
CA SER A 113 57.99 -11.49 -0.29
C SER A 113 57.86 -10.70 -1.58
N GLU A 114 58.62 -11.16 -2.57
CA GLU A 114 58.34 -10.90 -3.97
C GLU A 114 56.94 -11.44 -4.28
N ASN A 115 56.05 -10.57 -4.75
CA ASN A 115 55.02 -10.93 -5.73
C ASN A 115 54.41 -9.64 -6.26
N ASN A 116 55.00 -9.18 -7.37
CA ASN A 116 54.47 -8.16 -8.24
C ASN A 116 53.14 -8.64 -8.82
N SER A 117 52.04 -8.01 -8.42
CA SER A 117 50.74 -8.16 -9.07
C SER A 117 50.25 -6.76 -9.46
N THR A 118 50.68 -6.33 -10.65
CA THR A 118 50.19 -5.17 -11.37
C THR A 118 48.68 -5.28 -11.54
N PHE A 119 47.93 -4.39 -10.88
CA PHE A 119 46.49 -4.29 -11.01
C PHE A 119 46.18 -3.42 -12.23
N ASP A 120 45.82 -4.07 -13.33
CA ASP A 120 45.37 -3.46 -14.57
C ASP A 120 43.87 -3.12 -14.44
N ASP A 121 43.56 -1.82 -14.47
CA ASP A 121 42.23 -1.25 -14.31
C ASP A 121 41.46 -1.34 -15.64
N SER A 122 41.01 -2.55 -15.95
CA SER A 122 40.22 -2.84 -17.15
C SER A 122 38.73 -2.78 -16.82
N GLU A 123 38.07 -1.74 -17.33
CA GLU A 123 36.60 -1.56 -17.37
C GLU A 123 35.92 -2.84 -17.91
N LYS A 124 35.50 -3.72 -16.99
CA LYS A 124 34.84 -4.99 -17.32
C LYS A 124 33.36 -4.93 -17.01
N SER A 125 32.58 -5.19 -18.05
CA SER A 125 31.12 -5.29 -18.06
C SER A 125 30.53 -6.10 -16.89
N ASP A 126 29.44 -5.58 -16.33
CA ASP A 126 28.70 -6.05 -15.14
C ASP A 126 28.18 -7.49 -15.20
N THR A 127 28.22 -8.16 -16.35
CA THR A 127 27.79 -9.56 -16.48
C THR A 127 28.82 -10.55 -15.95
N SER A 128 30.09 -10.15 -15.81
CA SER A 128 31.17 -11.02 -15.33
C SER A 128 31.21 -11.19 -13.81
N ILE A 129 30.69 -10.22 -13.04
CA ILE A 129 30.72 -10.21 -11.57
C ILE A 129 29.92 -11.39 -11.00
N ALA A 130 28.76 -11.68 -11.59
CA ALA A 130 27.92 -12.80 -11.15
C ALA A 130 28.58 -14.16 -11.39
N GLN A 131 29.34 -14.31 -12.48
CA GLN A 131 30.08 -15.54 -12.79
C GLN A 131 31.30 -15.70 -11.87
N GLU A 132 32.03 -14.61 -11.61
CA GLU A 132 33.18 -14.62 -10.69
C GLU A 132 32.76 -14.96 -9.26
N LEU A 133 31.65 -14.41 -8.78
CA LEU A 133 31.10 -14.76 -7.47
C LEU A 133 30.72 -16.24 -7.39
N ASN A 134 30.18 -16.82 -8.47
CA ASN A 134 29.83 -18.24 -8.49
C ASN A 134 31.06 -19.15 -8.44
N GLU A 135 32.13 -18.79 -9.17
CA GLU A 135 33.40 -19.52 -9.12
C GLU A 135 34.10 -19.40 -7.76
N ARG A 136 34.10 -18.20 -7.15
CA ARG A 136 34.64 -18.00 -5.79
C ARG A 136 33.84 -18.77 -4.75
N THR A 137 32.51 -18.78 -4.86
CA THR A 137 31.65 -19.49 -3.91
C THR A 137 31.74 -21.02 -4.07
N GLY A 138 31.95 -21.53 -5.30
CA GLY A 138 32.21 -22.95 -5.55
C GLY A 138 33.48 -23.48 -4.86
N ARG A 139 34.51 -22.64 -4.72
CA ARG A 139 35.74 -22.97 -3.97
C ARG A 139 35.58 -22.89 -2.45
N LEU A 140 34.51 -22.27 -1.95
CA LEU A 140 34.16 -22.21 -0.53
C LEU A 140 33.37 -23.45 -0.06
N CYS A 141 33.28 -24.51 -0.87
CA CYS A 141 32.81 -25.81 -0.40
C CYS A 141 33.74 -26.30 0.72
N ILE A 142 33.34 -26.04 1.97
CA ILE A 142 33.97 -26.58 3.17
C ILE A 142 33.73 -28.09 3.14
N SER A 143 34.62 -28.83 2.47
CA SER A 143 34.63 -30.29 2.41
C SER A 143 34.97 -30.89 3.78
N GLU A 144 35.61 -30.10 4.65
CA GLU A 144 36.00 -30.49 5.99
C GLU A 144 34.86 -30.22 6.97
N LYS A 145 34.00 -31.22 7.18
CA LYS A 145 33.13 -31.25 8.36
C LYS A 145 34.02 -31.31 9.59
N ARG A 146 34.29 -30.13 10.19
CA ARG A 146 34.95 -30.02 11.49
C ARG A 146 34.33 -31.04 12.43
N LYS A 147 35.14 -31.97 12.93
CA LYS A 147 34.75 -32.85 14.01
C LYS A 147 34.35 -31.93 15.17
N ARG A 148 33.06 -31.93 15.54
CA ARG A 148 32.60 -31.29 16.77
C ARG A 148 33.54 -31.77 17.88
N GLY A 149 34.26 -30.86 18.50
CA GLY A 149 35.13 -31.19 19.63
C GLY A 149 34.31 -31.90 20.71
N GLN A 150 35.00 -32.66 21.56
CA GLN A 150 34.41 -33.34 22.71
C GLN A 150 33.54 -32.35 23.49
N GLU A 151 32.22 -32.58 23.49
CA GLU A 151 31.25 -31.65 24.06
C GLU A 151 31.62 -31.36 25.52
N HIS A 152 31.80 -30.08 25.84
CA HIS A 152 32.07 -29.65 27.20
C HIS A 152 30.83 -29.93 28.06
N VAL A 153 30.97 -30.88 28.99
CA VAL A 153 29.89 -31.30 29.89
C VAL A 153 29.60 -30.17 30.88
N PHE A 154 28.67 -29.30 30.54
CA PHE A 154 28.08 -28.35 31.49
C PHE A 154 27.21 -29.14 32.48
N LYS A 155 27.73 -29.37 33.70
CA LYS A 155 27.02 -30.12 34.74
C LYS A 155 25.96 -29.34 35.51
N ASP A 156 25.92 -28.00 35.39
CA ASP A 156 25.11 -27.15 36.29
C ASP A 156 24.24 -26.10 35.60
N SER A 157 23.86 -26.29 34.33
CA SER A 157 22.85 -25.42 33.72
C SER A 157 21.44 -25.92 34.08
N PRO A 158 20.64 -25.18 34.85
CA PRO A 158 19.28 -25.58 35.16
C PRO A 158 18.51 -25.80 33.86
N PRO A 159 17.73 -26.89 33.74
CA PRO A 159 16.95 -27.17 32.54
C PRO A 159 16.00 -26.00 32.32
N MET A 160 16.30 -25.22 31.30
CA MET A 160 15.50 -24.05 30.97
C MET A 160 14.12 -24.56 30.56
N GLU A 161 13.09 -24.27 31.37
CA GLU A 161 11.69 -24.62 31.12
C GLU A 161 11.25 -23.99 29.80
N GLN A 162 11.44 -24.71 28.70
CA GLN A 162 10.94 -24.27 27.42
C GLN A 162 9.42 -24.47 27.40
N PRO A 163 8.64 -23.44 27.03
CA PRO A 163 7.20 -23.57 26.90
C PRO A 163 6.89 -24.71 25.91
N PRO A 164 5.82 -25.50 26.15
CA PRO A 164 5.49 -26.67 25.34
C PRO A 164 5.54 -26.34 23.86
N ARG A 165 6.51 -26.93 23.14
CA ARG A 165 6.67 -26.78 21.70
C ARG A 165 5.36 -27.14 21.03
N ARG A 166 4.61 -26.13 20.59
CA ARG A 166 3.48 -26.30 19.67
C ARG A 166 4.06 -26.67 18.32
N THR A 167 4.33 -27.95 18.11
CA THR A 167 4.50 -28.50 16.78
C THR A 167 3.20 -28.26 16.02
N PRO A 168 3.17 -27.46 14.93
CA PRO A 168 2.05 -27.51 14.01
C PRO A 168 1.95 -28.97 13.55
N LYS A 169 0.80 -29.61 13.78
CA LYS A 169 0.54 -30.96 13.27
C LYS A 169 0.79 -30.90 11.76
N SER A 170 1.91 -31.44 11.32
CA SER A 170 2.21 -31.72 9.92
C SER A 170 1.21 -32.76 9.46
N GLY A 171 0.00 -32.30 9.12
CA GLY A 171 -0.96 -33.09 8.40
C GLY A 171 -0.29 -33.52 7.09
N ILE A 172 -0.39 -34.80 6.80
CA ILE A 172 -0.01 -35.41 5.53
C ILE A 172 -0.88 -34.76 4.45
N LEU A 173 -0.46 -33.58 3.99
CA LEU A 173 -0.98 -32.99 2.78
C LEU A 173 -0.31 -33.78 1.66
N LYS A 174 -1.10 -34.71 1.09
CA LYS A 174 -0.81 -35.33 -0.20
C LYS A 174 -0.25 -34.26 -1.15
N PRO A 175 0.82 -34.55 -1.92
CA PRO A 175 1.30 -33.62 -2.93
C PRO A 175 0.15 -33.34 -3.90
N VAL A 176 -0.47 -32.18 -3.74
CA VAL A 176 -1.47 -31.67 -4.68
C VAL A 176 -0.70 -31.44 -5.95
N GLN A 177 -0.98 -32.25 -6.96
CA GLN A 177 -0.40 -32.10 -8.29
C GLN A 177 -0.61 -30.67 -8.77
N LEU A 178 0.47 -29.90 -8.77
CA LEU A 178 0.53 -28.57 -9.36
C LEU A 178 0.69 -28.72 -10.89
N SER A 179 -0.26 -29.40 -11.53
CA SER A 179 -0.38 -29.38 -12.97
C SER A 179 -1.48 -28.40 -13.36
N THR A 180 -1.03 -27.35 -14.05
CA THR A 180 -1.71 -26.82 -15.24
C THR A 180 -3.14 -26.28 -15.07
N ARG A 181 -3.27 -25.11 -14.45
CA ARG A 181 -4.25 -24.12 -14.94
C ARG A 181 -3.95 -22.68 -14.54
N ILE A 182 -2.92 -22.12 -15.18
CA ILE A 182 -2.82 -20.68 -15.39
C ILE A 182 -3.91 -20.31 -16.41
N THR A 183 -5.15 -20.16 -15.96
CA THR A 183 -6.18 -19.49 -16.76
C THR A 183 -6.98 -18.53 -15.88
N ARG A 184 -6.62 -17.25 -16.03
CA ARG A 184 -7.53 -16.11 -16.13
C ARG A 184 -8.43 -15.85 -14.91
N SER A 185 -8.00 -14.89 -14.09
CA SER A 185 -8.84 -14.22 -13.09
C SER A 185 -10.12 -13.66 -13.73
N LYS A 186 -11.22 -14.40 -13.61
CA LYS A 186 -12.57 -13.89 -13.86
C LYS A 186 -13.03 -13.13 -12.62
N SER A 187 -13.40 -11.89 -12.84
CA SER A 187 -14.13 -11.05 -11.88
C SER A 187 -15.46 -11.72 -11.51
N LYS A 188 -15.56 -12.22 -10.27
CA LYS A 188 -16.85 -12.65 -9.70
C LYS A 188 -17.67 -11.40 -9.37
N LYS A 189 -18.62 -11.09 -10.25
CA LYS A 189 -19.83 -10.34 -9.87
C LYS A 189 -20.62 -11.22 -8.90
N ALA A 190 -20.82 -10.74 -7.68
CA ALA A 190 -21.75 -11.33 -6.74
C ALA A 190 -23.18 -11.07 -7.26
N THR A 191 -23.78 -12.09 -7.85
CA THR A 191 -25.21 -12.12 -8.13
C THR A 191 -25.90 -12.65 -6.88
N SER A 192 -26.71 -11.79 -6.27
CA SER A 192 -27.61 -12.14 -5.17
C SER A 192 -28.60 -13.22 -5.62
N ARG A 193 -28.58 -14.36 -4.95
CA ARG A 193 -29.76 -15.20 -4.74
C ARG A 193 -29.70 -15.76 -3.32
N ALA A 194 -30.66 -15.33 -2.50
CA ALA A 194 -31.08 -16.06 -1.31
C ALA A 194 -31.57 -17.47 -1.72
N PRO A 195 -31.58 -18.50 -0.85
CA PRO A 195 -32.54 -18.55 0.27
C PRO A 195 -32.11 -19.31 1.54
N VAL A 196 -33.05 -19.35 2.51
CA VAL A 196 -33.23 -20.34 3.62
C VAL A 196 -32.62 -20.02 5.00
N VAL A 197 -33.36 -19.23 5.79
CA VAL A 197 -34.11 -19.63 7.01
C VAL A 197 -33.52 -20.69 7.98
N LYS A 198 -33.52 -20.33 9.29
CA LYS A 198 -33.34 -21.11 10.55
C LYS A 198 -31.88 -21.40 10.93
N THR A 199 -31.32 -20.88 12.04
CA THR A 199 -31.76 -21.07 13.44
C THR A 199 -31.13 -20.06 14.41
N SER A 200 -31.72 -19.95 15.59
CA SER A 200 -31.47 -18.98 16.66
C SER A 200 -30.17 -19.22 17.45
N VAL A 201 -29.29 -18.22 17.50
CA VAL A 201 -28.36 -18.04 18.63
C VAL A 201 -28.63 -16.67 19.22
N LYS A 202 -29.27 -16.66 20.39
CA LYS A 202 -29.54 -15.49 21.22
C LYS A 202 -28.21 -15.03 21.83
N THR A 203 -27.57 -14.04 21.24
CA THR A 203 -26.61 -13.19 21.97
C THR A 203 -27.34 -11.90 22.38
N PRO A 204 -27.51 -11.61 23.68
CA PRO A 204 -28.11 -10.37 24.14
C PRO A 204 -27.08 -9.24 23.98
N PHE A 205 -27.02 -8.62 22.80
CA PHE A 205 -26.40 -7.31 22.67
C PHE A 205 -27.35 -6.28 23.28
N SER A 206 -27.05 -5.94 24.52
CA SER A 206 -27.63 -4.86 25.29
C SER A 206 -27.59 -3.54 24.52
N VAL A 207 -28.77 -3.07 24.12
CA VAL A 207 -29.24 -1.67 24.07
C VAL A 207 -28.17 -0.60 24.34
N MET A 208 -27.37 -0.24 23.33
CA MET A 208 -26.68 1.05 23.32
C MET A 208 -27.70 2.13 22.96
N LYS A 209 -28.17 2.83 23.99
CA LYS A 209 -28.96 4.06 23.88
C LYS A 209 -28.12 5.12 23.15
N THR A 210 -28.61 5.61 22.03
CA THR A 210 -28.10 6.81 21.36
C THR A 210 -28.39 8.04 22.24
N PRO A 211 -27.39 8.81 22.69
CA PRO A 211 -27.67 10.08 23.35
C PRO A 211 -28.17 11.10 22.31
N LYS A 212 -29.33 11.65 22.63
CA LYS A 212 -30.04 12.69 21.89
C LYS A 212 -29.19 13.95 21.76
N LEU A 213 -29.37 14.63 20.62
CA LEU A 213 -28.85 15.97 20.31
C LEU A 213 -28.90 16.91 21.53
N ALA A 214 -27.72 17.26 22.04
CA ALA A 214 -27.55 18.38 22.93
C ALA A 214 -27.26 19.65 22.12
N LYS A 215 -27.89 20.73 22.56
CA LYS A 215 -28.05 22.04 21.94
C LYS A 215 -26.71 22.68 21.55
N LYS A 216 -26.69 23.35 20.39
CA LYS A 216 -25.62 24.27 19.96
C LYS A 216 -25.62 25.49 20.88
N THR A 217 -24.72 25.50 21.86
CA THR A 217 -24.27 26.73 22.52
C THR A 217 -23.18 27.40 21.67
N PRO A 218 -23.07 28.74 21.65
CA PRO A 218 -22.09 29.44 20.82
C PRO A 218 -20.68 29.05 21.23
N GLN A 219 -19.90 28.54 20.26
CA GLN A 219 -18.50 28.15 20.44
C GLN A 219 -17.65 29.40 20.66
N HIS A 220 -17.50 29.82 21.92
CA HIS A 220 -16.30 30.54 22.32
C HIS A 220 -15.13 29.58 22.13
N VAL A 221 -14.13 29.98 21.34
CA VAL A 221 -12.99 29.19 20.87
C VAL A 221 -12.15 28.74 22.07
N ARG A 222 -12.56 27.67 22.76
CA ARG A 222 -11.64 26.93 23.62
C ARG A 222 -10.74 26.14 22.68
N VAL A 223 -9.45 26.51 22.67
CA VAL A 223 -8.37 25.77 22.01
C VAL A 223 -8.35 24.36 22.62
N TYR A 224 -9.11 23.45 22.01
CA TYR A 224 -9.20 22.06 22.42
C TYR A 224 -7.90 21.37 22.03
N THR A 225 -6.99 21.23 23.00
CA THR A 225 -5.80 20.40 22.83
C THR A 225 -6.25 18.93 22.69
N PRO A 226 -5.97 18.28 21.55
CA PRO A 226 -6.53 16.96 21.22
C PRO A 226 -5.79 15.81 21.93
N VAL A 227 -5.17 16.06 23.10
CA VAL A 227 -4.32 15.10 23.81
C VAL A 227 -5.15 13.90 24.29
N THR A 228 -6.41 14.11 24.64
CA THR A 228 -7.34 13.07 25.10
C THR A 228 -8.04 12.30 23.98
N ARG A 229 -7.91 12.72 22.71
CA ARG A 229 -8.52 12.05 21.55
C ARG A 229 -7.59 11.01 20.95
N GLY A 230 -8.15 9.94 20.40
CA GLY A 230 -7.40 8.83 19.81
C GLY A 230 -6.43 9.28 18.70
N ALA A 231 -5.38 8.49 18.44
CA ALA A 231 -4.29 8.86 17.52
C ALA A 231 -4.78 9.30 16.12
N LEU A 232 -5.82 8.64 15.60
CA LEU A 232 -6.39 8.95 14.29
C LEU A 232 -7.10 10.30 14.25
N GLU A 233 -7.74 10.71 15.34
CA GLU A 233 -8.44 11.98 15.42
C GLU A 233 -7.46 13.16 15.59
N ARG A 234 -6.37 12.95 16.34
CA ARG A 234 -5.24 13.89 16.40
C ARG A 234 -4.62 14.12 15.02
N LEU A 235 -4.47 13.05 14.23
CA LEU A 235 -3.94 13.15 12.87
C LEU A 235 -4.87 13.95 11.95
N ARG A 236 -6.19 13.72 12.01
CA ARG A 236 -7.17 14.48 11.23
C ARG A 236 -7.17 15.96 11.62
N TYR A 237 -7.11 16.26 12.92
CA TYR A 237 -7.02 17.63 13.41
C TYR A 237 -5.75 18.33 12.92
N ARG A 238 -4.59 17.66 13.02
CA ARG A 238 -3.32 18.20 12.51
C ARG A 238 -3.37 18.48 11.02
N ASN A 239 -3.89 17.55 10.21
CA ASN A 239 -4.01 17.75 8.76
C ASN A 239 -4.94 18.93 8.44
N LYS A 240 -6.07 19.05 9.15
CA LYS A 240 -6.98 20.18 8.99
C LYS A 240 -6.29 21.50 9.30
N MET A 241 -5.58 21.60 10.42
CA MET A 241 -4.84 22.83 10.78
C MET A 241 -3.77 23.20 9.76
N ILE A 242 -3.05 22.21 9.21
CA ILE A 242 -2.07 22.44 8.15
C ILE A 242 -2.74 22.97 6.88
N ASP A 243 -3.88 22.40 6.49
CA ASP A 243 -4.59 22.85 5.31
C ASP A 243 -5.20 24.24 5.54
N ASP A 244 -5.79 24.52 6.70
CA ASP A 244 -6.29 25.86 7.05
C ASP A 244 -5.13 26.90 6.94
N LEU A 245 -3.96 26.63 7.53
CA LEU A 245 -2.79 27.51 7.48
C LEU A 245 -2.22 27.74 6.06
N LYS A 246 -2.35 26.76 5.16
CA LYS A 246 -1.88 26.90 3.76
C LYS A 246 -2.70 27.87 2.94
N HIS A 247 -3.97 28.06 3.30
CA HIS A 247 -4.88 28.95 2.56
C HIS A 247 -4.91 30.36 3.15
N MET A 248 -4.22 30.60 4.27
CA MET A 248 -4.09 31.94 4.86
C MET A 248 -3.04 32.75 4.12
N ASP A 249 -3.32 34.03 3.94
CA ASP A 249 -2.37 34.95 3.32
C ASP A 249 -1.22 35.29 4.29
N ALA A 250 -0.08 35.72 3.76
CA ALA A 250 1.12 36.02 4.55
C ALA A 250 0.84 37.06 5.65
N VAL A 251 -0.04 38.02 5.37
CA VAL A 251 -0.47 39.06 6.32
C VAL A 251 -1.25 38.46 7.49
N GLU A 252 -2.13 37.50 7.23
CA GLU A 252 -2.92 36.85 8.27
C GLU A 252 -2.06 35.94 9.15
N LEU A 253 -1.10 35.22 8.54
CA LEU A 253 -0.11 34.43 9.27
C LEU A 253 0.76 35.31 10.17
N GLN A 254 1.23 36.45 9.66
CA GLN A 254 2.00 37.40 10.46
C GLN A 254 1.17 37.97 11.63
N ARG A 255 -0.14 38.19 11.44
CA ARG A 255 -1.04 38.63 12.52
C ARG A 255 -1.16 37.57 13.61
N ILE A 256 -1.38 36.30 13.25
CA ILE A 256 -1.47 35.19 14.22
C ILE A 256 -0.17 35.08 15.01
N CYS A 257 0.98 35.13 14.34
CA CYS A 257 2.27 35.08 15.02
C CYS A 257 2.44 36.23 16.02
N LYS A 258 2.03 37.46 15.66
CA LYS A 258 2.06 38.61 16.57
C LYS A 258 1.13 38.43 17.77
N GLU A 259 -0.06 37.86 17.56
CA GLU A 259 -1.03 37.58 18.63
C GLU A 259 -0.50 36.53 19.62
N ASP A 260 0.24 35.53 19.12
CA ASP A 260 0.91 34.51 19.93
C ASP A 260 2.26 34.98 20.52
N GLY A 261 2.68 36.22 20.28
CA GLY A 261 3.91 36.80 20.82
C GLY A 261 5.20 36.40 20.08
N TYR A 262 5.10 35.93 18.84
CA TYR A 262 6.23 35.62 17.97
C TYR A 262 6.59 36.78 17.04
N ASP A 263 7.81 37.31 17.18
CA ASP A 263 8.35 38.33 16.28
C ASP A 263 8.81 37.72 14.94
N CYS A 264 8.04 37.96 13.88
CA CYS A 264 8.31 37.43 12.53
C CYS A 264 9.46 38.12 11.79
N GLN A 265 10.22 39.02 12.42
CA GLN A 265 11.22 39.85 11.74
C GLN A 265 12.42 39.04 11.19
N SER A 266 12.60 37.80 11.64
CA SER A 266 13.73 36.94 11.25
C SER A 266 13.48 36.03 10.05
N ILE A 267 12.25 35.96 9.52
CA ILE A 267 11.89 34.98 8.46
C ILE A 267 12.20 35.51 7.05
N SER A 268 12.41 36.81 6.87
CA SER A 268 12.71 37.47 5.59
C SER A 268 14.08 37.10 4.98
N LEU A 269 14.93 36.34 5.69
CA LEU A 269 16.30 36.04 5.28
C LEU A 269 16.49 34.69 4.56
N ILE A 270 15.41 33.94 4.28
CA ILE A 270 15.50 32.56 3.72
C ILE A 270 14.95 32.46 2.29
N THR A 271 14.53 33.56 1.67
CA THR A 271 13.98 33.58 0.30
C THR A 271 14.84 34.31 -0.74
N GLU A 272 16.16 34.30 -0.57
CA GLU A 272 17.12 34.58 -1.65
C GLU A 272 17.85 33.30 -2.09
#